data_AF-A0A1M5A156-F1
#
_entry.id   AF-A0A1M5A156-F1
#
_cell.length_a   1.000
_cell.length_b   1.000
_cell.length_c   1.000
_cell.angle_alpha   90.00
_cell.angle_beta   90.00
_cell.angle_gamma   90.00
#
_symmetry.space_group_name_H-M   'P 1'
#
loop_
_entity.id
_entity.type
_entity.pdbx_description
1 polymer ?
#
loop_
_entity_poly.entity_id
_entity_poly.type
_entity_poly.pdbx_seq_one_letter_code
_entity_poly.pdbx_strand_id
1 'polypeptide(L)'
;MDKSQKERAEIEFAKRIKGEIVPHFEVAGGTYKWKINGLGISWGVKDRKNGFKMLNSWLDEDNEALALKGHKKEWLVCMKLSTLQELLKIK
;
A
#
# COMPACT_ATOMS: atom_id res chain seq x y z
N MET A 1 16.42 3.18 1.76
CA MET A 1 15.24 3.78 2.40
C MET A 1 15.60 3.89 3.86
N ASP A 2 15.65 5.10 4.39
CA ASP A 2 15.87 5.31 5.82
C ASP A 2 14.75 4.61 6.60
N LYS A 3 15.10 3.92 7.70
CA LYS A 3 14.15 3.22 8.57
C LYS A 3 13.06 4.19 9.06
N SER A 4 13.45 5.45 9.32
CA SER A 4 12.55 6.52 9.74
C SER A 4 11.49 6.87 8.68
N GLN A 5 11.86 6.90 7.40
CA GLN A 5 10.95 7.22 6.29
C GLN A 5 9.91 6.13 6.11
N LYS A 6 10.35 4.86 6.14
CA LYS A 6 9.45 3.71 6.03
C LYS A 6 8.40 3.71 7.15
N GLU A 7 8.85 3.91 8.39
CA GLU A 7 8.00 3.90 9.57
C GLU A 7 6.97 5.05 9.53
N ARG A 8 7.39 6.26 9.11
CA ARG A 8 6.46 7.39 8.91
C ARG A 8 5.37 7.07 7.88
N ALA A 9 5.74 6.48 6.74
CA ALA A 9 4.76 6.07 5.72
C ALA A 9 3.82 4.97 6.22
N GLU A 10 4.32 4.02 7.03
CA GLU A 10 3.49 2.98 7.64
C GLU A 10 2.50 3.56 8.65
N ILE A 11 2.94 4.48 9.51
CA ILE A 11 2.08 5.19 10.47
C ILE A 11 1.03 6.04 9.76
N GLU A 12 1.43 6.79 8.72
CA GLU A 12 0.48 7.60 7.96
C GLU A 12 -0.59 6.72 7.30
N PHE A 13 -0.19 5.67 6.59
CA PHE A 13 -1.12 4.79 5.91
C PHE A 13 -2.09 4.11 6.89
N ALA A 14 -1.59 3.58 8.01
CA ALA A 14 -2.42 2.98 9.05
C ALA A 14 -3.50 3.95 9.56
N LYS A 15 -3.13 5.21 9.84
CA LYS A 15 -4.09 6.24 10.27
C LYS A 15 -5.18 6.49 9.22
N ARG A 16 -4.82 6.58 7.94
CA ARG A 16 -5.78 6.83 6.85
C ARG A 16 -6.81 5.73 6.69
N ILE A 17 -6.40 4.47 6.83
CA ILE A 17 -7.32 3.33 6.70
C ILE A 17 -7.97 2.90 8.04
N LYS A 18 -7.72 3.65 9.13
CA LYS A 18 -8.10 3.28 10.50
C LYS A 18 -7.64 1.87 10.88
N GLY A 19 -6.45 1.51 10.40
CA GLY A 19 -5.81 0.24 10.65
C GLY A 19 -4.82 0.30 11.81
N GLU A 20 -4.27 -0.86 12.14
CA GLU A 20 -3.34 -1.07 13.23
C GLU A 20 -1.99 -1.54 12.71
N ILE A 21 -0.91 -1.03 13.30
CA ILE A 21 0.44 -1.53 13.02
C ILE A 21 0.68 -2.74 13.93
N VAL A 22 0.92 -3.88 13.31
CA VAL A 22 1.15 -5.15 14.02
C VAL A 22 2.60 -5.58 13.81
N PRO A 23 3.32 -5.91 14.88
CA PRO A 23 4.64 -6.53 14.78
C PRO A 23 4.51 -7.91 14.13
N HIS A 24 5.31 -8.17 13.10
CA HIS A 24 5.32 -9.43 12.37
C HIS A 24 6.74 -10.00 12.30
N PHE A 25 6.92 -11.17 12.90
CA PHE A 25 8.20 -11.88 12.87
C PHE A 25 8.22 -12.87 11.71
N GLU A 26 9.16 -12.70 10.77
CA GLU A 26 9.42 -13.72 9.76
C GLU A 26 10.39 -14.76 10.33
N VAL A 27 9.86 -15.95 10.64
CA VAL A 27 10.56 -17.05 11.32
C VAL A 27 11.78 -17.55 10.52
N ALA A 28 11.78 -17.43 9.19
CA ALA A 28 12.84 -17.96 8.33
C ALA A 28 14.10 -17.08 8.22
N GLY A 29 14.16 -15.91 8.88
CA GLY A 29 15.30 -14.99 8.73
C GLY A 29 15.51 -14.00 9.87
N GLY A 30 14.86 -14.20 11.02
CA GLY A 30 15.05 -13.37 12.22
C GLY A 30 14.72 -11.89 12.04
N THR A 31 14.02 -11.52 10.96
CA THR A 31 13.79 -10.11 10.62
C THR A 31 12.44 -9.65 11.16
N TYR A 32 12.46 -8.65 12.03
CA TYR A 32 11.25 -7.98 12.51
C TYR A 32 10.70 -7.07 11.39
N LYS A 33 9.50 -7.34 10.91
CA LYS A 33 8.78 -6.49 9.95
C LYS A 33 7.49 -5.99 10.58
N TRP A 34 7.13 -4.76 10.29
CA TRP A 34 5.81 -4.25 10.61
C TRP A 34 4.86 -4.56 9.47
N LYS A 35 3.65 -5.01 9.80
CA LYS A 35 2.52 -5.12 8.87
C LYS A 35 1.42 -4.18 9.35
N ILE A 36 0.60 -3.71 8.43
CA ILE A 36 -0.58 -2.92 8.78
C ILE A 36 -1.80 -3.78 8.54
N ASN A 37 -2.62 -3.99 9.54
CA ASN A 37 -3.89 -4.66 9.40
C ASN A 37 -5.00 -3.61 9.32
N GLY A 38 -5.86 -3.71 8.32
CA GLY A 38 -6.98 -2.81 8.14
C GLY A 38 -7.82 -3.24 6.96
N LEU A 39 -9.10 -2.88 6.96
CA LEU A 39 -10.01 -3.22 5.86
C LEU A 39 -10.13 -4.74 5.62
N GLY A 40 -9.97 -5.53 6.69
CA GLY A 40 -10.05 -6.99 6.65
C GLY A 40 -8.81 -7.72 6.11
N ILE A 41 -7.74 -7.00 5.74
CA ILE A 41 -6.52 -7.61 5.16
C ILE A 41 -5.23 -7.02 5.76
N SER A 42 -4.10 -7.68 5.49
CA SER A 42 -2.77 -7.18 5.80
C SER A 42 -2.14 -6.44 4.62
N TRP A 43 -1.62 -5.25 4.90
CA TRP A 43 -1.03 -4.34 3.93
C TRP A 43 0.49 -4.28 4.07
N GLY A 44 1.17 -4.23 2.93
CA GLY A 44 2.59 -3.91 2.83
C GLY A 44 2.77 -2.52 2.24
N VAL A 45 3.41 -1.62 2.98
CA VAL A 45 3.62 -0.23 2.53
C VAL A 45 4.96 -0.10 1.82
N LYS A 46 4.96 0.63 0.70
CA LYS A 46 6.15 0.98 -0.06
C LYS A 46 6.16 2.48 -0.33
N ASP A 47 7.18 3.15 0.18
CA ASP A 47 7.50 4.52 -0.20
C ASP A 47 8.82 4.52 -0.99
N ARG A 48 8.79 5.08 -2.20
CA ARG A 48 9.93 5.14 -3.14
C ARG A 48 9.89 6.45 -3.92
N LYS A 49 10.87 7.33 -3.68
CA LYS A 49 10.99 8.65 -4.33
C LYS A 49 10.82 8.64 -5.86
N ASN A 50 11.39 7.63 -6.54
CA ASN A 50 11.31 7.50 -8.00
C ASN A 50 10.66 6.20 -8.48
N GLY A 51 10.23 5.32 -7.56
CA GLY A 51 9.90 3.93 -7.90
C GLY A 51 8.54 3.73 -8.58
N PHE A 52 7.62 4.68 -8.41
CA PHE A 52 6.24 4.54 -8.88
C PHE A 52 5.84 5.61 -9.90
N LYS A 53 6.82 6.32 -10.49
CA LYS A 53 6.56 7.40 -11.45
C LYS A 53 5.69 6.96 -12.62
N MET A 54 5.96 5.78 -13.18
CA MET A 54 5.20 5.23 -14.31
C MET A 54 3.74 4.87 -13.92
N LEU A 55 3.53 4.33 -12.72
CA LEU A 55 2.17 4.05 -12.25
C LEU A 55 1.39 5.35 -12.04
N ASN A 56 2.05 6.37 -11.48
CA ASN A 56 1.44 7.67 -11.28
C ASN A 56 1.12 8.35 -12.61
N SER A 57 2.01 8.30 -13.61
CA SER A 57 1.71 8.88 -14.93
C SER A 57 0.49 8.24 -15.58
N TRP A 58 0.31 6.92 -15.47
CA TRP A 58 -0.89 6.25 -15.99
C TRP A 58 -2.17 6.58 -15.20
N LEU A 59 -2.06 6.85 -13.88
CA LEU A 59 -3.18 7.29 -13.05
C LEU A 59 -3.58 8.76 -13.29
N ASP A 60 -2.70 9.57 -13.86
CA ASP A 60 -2.95 10.99 -14.14
C ASP A 60 -3.68 11.20 -15.49
N GLU A 61 -3.75 10.17 -16.33
CA GLU A 61 -4.39 10.17 -17.67
C GLU A 61 -5.91 9.84 -17.62
N ASP A 62 -6.70 10.54 -16.79
CA ASP A 62 -8.18 10.45 -16.73
C ASP A 62 -8.79 9.22 -16.00
N ASN A 63 -8.00 8.33 -15.40
CA ASN A 63 -8.52 7.11 -14.78
C ASN A 63 -8.47 7.14 -13.23
N GLU A 64 -9.55 6.71 -12.56
CA GLU A 64 -9.60 6.59 -11.10
C GLU A 64 -8.79 5.40 -10.55
N ALA A 65 -8.57 4.38 -11.39
CA ALA A 65 -7.84 3.16 -11.06
C ALA A 65 -7.15 2.54 -12.30
N LEU A 66 -6.11 1.75 -12.05
CA LEU A 66 -5.40 0.94 -13.03
C LEU A 66 -5.61 -0.55 -12.73
N ALA A 67 -5.92 -1.31 -13.78
CA ALA A 67 -5.89 -2.78 -13.77
C ALA A 67 -4.62 -3.28 -14.48
N LEU A 68 -3.78 -4.02 -13.75
CA LEU A 68 -2.48 -4.49 -14.22
C LEU A 68 -2.50 -6.02 -14.34
N LYS A 69 -2.12 -6.55 -15.50
CA LYS A 69 -2.07 -7.99 -15.76
C LYS A 69 -0.66 -8.47 -16.06
N GLY A 70 -0.10 -9.26 -15.16
CA GLY A 70 1.10 -10.04 -15.46
C GLY A 70 0.78 -11.26 -16.33
N HIS A 71 1.76 -11.70 -17.13
CA HIS A 71 1.64 -12.94 -17.91
C HIS A 71 1.35 -14.13 -16.97
N LYS A 72 0.21 -14.81 -17.20
CA LYS A 72 -0.28 -15.93 -16.36
C LYS A 72 -0.43 -15.60 -14.86
N LYS A 73 -0.46 -14.32 -14.46
CA LYS A 73 -0.71 -13.88 -13.08
C LYS A 73 -2.12 -13.34 -12.92
N GLU A 74 -2.60 -13.19 -11.70
CA GLU A 74 -3.89 -12.56 -11.45
C GLU A 74 -3.85 -11.06 -11.78
N TRP A 75 -5.03 -10.44 -11.93
CA TRP A 75 -5.14 -8.99 -12.09
C TRP A 75 -4.78 -8.30 -10.77
N LEU A 76 -3.98 -7.25 -10.85
CA LEU A 76 -3.70 -6.36 -9.74
C LEU A 76 -4.42 -5.04 -10.00
N VAL A 77 -5.00 -4.45 -8.95
CA VAL A 77 -5.65 -3.14 -9.05
C VAL A 77 -4.83 -2.14 -8.25
N CYS A 78 -4.52 -1.00 -8.87
CA CYS A 78 -3.86 0.14 -8.24
C CYS A 78 -4.77 1.37 -8.37
N MET A 79 -5.03 2.06 -7.27
CA MET A 79 -5.87 3.26 -7.27
C MET A 79 -5.40 4.22 -6.19
N LYS A 80 -5.87 5.47 -6.24
CA LYS A 80 -5.63 6.44 -5.18
C LYS A 80 -6.30 5.95 -3.89
N LEU A 81 -5.64 6.20 -2.75
CA LEU A 81 -6.20 5.81 -1.44
C LEU A 81 -7.56 6.44 -1.18
N SER A 82 -7.76 7.69 -1.61
CA SER A 82 -9.05 8.39 -1.52
C SER A 82 -10.15 7.66 -2.28
N THR A 83 -9.88 7.21 -3.50
CA THR A 83 -10.83 6.43 -4.31
C THR A 83 -11.21 5.13 -3.60
N LEU A 84 -10.23 4.43 -3.01
CA LEU A 84 -10.51 3.22 -2.22
C LEU A 84 -11.37 3.54 -0.98
N GLN A 85 -11.07 4.64 -0.29
CA GLN A 85 -11.82 5.08 0.89
C GLN A 85 -13.27 5.42 0.52
N GLU A 86 -13.51 6.08 -0.60
CA GLU A 86 -14.85 6.39 -1.11
C GLU A 86 -15.64 5.11 -1.44
N LEU A 87 -15.01 4.16 -2.15
CA LEU A 87 -15.63 2.87 -2.51
C LEU A 87 -16.04 2.07 -1.26
N LEU A 88 -15.19 2.06 -0.25
CA LEU A 88 -15.43 1.36 1.02
C LEU A 88 -16.21 2.21 2.03
N LYS A 89 -16.59 3.44 1.67
CA LYS A 89 -17.30 4.41 2.52
C LYS A 89 -16.61 4.69 3.85
N ILE A 90 -15.28 4.73 3.82
CA ILE A 90 -14.42 5.06 4.96
C ILE A 90 -14.23 6.58 4.96
N LYS A 91 -14.85 7.26 5.93
CA LYS A 91 -14.64 8.69 6.18
C LYS A 91 -13.38 8.96 6.99
#